data_AF-A0A2V8NQ42-F1
#
_entry.id   AF-A0A2V8NQ42-F1
#
_cell.length_a   1.000
_cell.length_b   1.000
_cell.length_c   1.000
_cell.angle_alpha   90.00
_cell.angle_beta   90.00
_cell.angle_gamma   90.00
#
_symmetry.space_group_name_H-M   'P 1'
#
loop_
_entity.id
_entity.type
_entity.pdbx_description
1 polymer ?
#
loop_
_entity_poly.entity_id
_entity_poly.type
_entity_poly.pdbx_seq_one_letter_code
_entity_poly.pdbx_strand_id
1 'polypeptide(L)'
;MIDTVGLKEWWLDNPHPNGSLWHSDAAHVIERVKWIAPKIVSYEVTVDDPKIWTKPWTEQFQMVLHPTWDLLEFVCNENDRCSAGKCTESDAQKK
;
A
#
# COMPACT_ATOMS: atom_id res chain seq x y z
N MET A 1 -5.74 15.52 3.83
CA MET A 1 -5.00 14.80 4.90
C MET A 1 -5.98 13.78 5.45
N ILE A 2 -5.53 12.53 5.55
CA ILE A 2 -6.26 11.45 6.18
C ILE A 2 -5.48 11.12 7.45
N ASP A 3 -6.20 10.99 8.56
CA ASP A 3 -5.63 10.72 9.87
C ASP A 3 -6.36 9.51 10.43
N THR A 4 -5.62 8.43 10.63
CA THR A 4 -6.16 7.12 10.97
C THR A 4 -5.58 6.65 12.30
N VAL A 5 -6.45 6.42 13.27
CA VAL A 5 -6.13 5.92 14.62
C VAL A 5 -7.09 4.79 15.00
N GLY A 6 -6.74 4.01 16.04
CA GLY A 6 -7.60 2.92 16.53
C GLY A 6 -7.65 1.72 15.60
N LEU A 7 -6.59 1.51 14.82
CA LEU A 7 -6.43 0.31 14.00
C LEU A 7 -6.33 -0.92 14.92
N LYS A 8 -6.99 -2.01 14.55
CA LYS A 8 -6.80 -3.29 15.22
C LYS A 8 -5.44 -3.85 14.80
N GLU A 9 -4.66 -4.35 15.75
CA GLU A 9 -3.37 -5.01 15.48
C GLU A 9 -3.47 -6.05 14.34
N TRP A 10 -2.58 -5.91 13.36
CA TRP A 10 -2.50 -6.78 12.19
C TRP A 10 -1.11 -6.69 11.52
N TRP A 11 -0.93 -7.45 10.44
CA TRP A 11 0.19 -7.28 9.51
C TRP A 11 0.16 -5.90 8.86
N LEU A 12 1.30 -5.22 8.87
CA LEU A 12 1.48 -3.93 8.21
C LEU A 12 1.69 -4.10 6.71
N ASP A 13 2.39 -5.16 6.30
CA ASP A 13 2.68 -5.48 4.91
C ASP A 13 2.22 -6.90 4.54
N ASN A 14 2.33 -7.22 3.26
CA ASN A 14 2.02 -8.56 2.79
C ASN A 14 3.01 -9.57 3.42
N PRO A 15 2.55 -10.72 3.92
CA PRO A 15 3.40 -11.71 4.55
C PRO A 15 4.59 -12.10 3.69
N HIS A 16 5.77 -12.06 4.29
CA HIS A 16 7.00 -12.47 3.64
C HIS A 16 7.58 -13.72 4.29
N PRO A 17 8.20 -14.64 3.52
CA PRO A 17 8.83 -15.84 4.08
C PRO A 17 9.89 -15.57 5.16
N ASN A 18 10.46 -14.36 5.17
CA ASN A 18 11.52 -13.93 6.08
C ASN A 18 10.99 -13.14 7.29
N GLY A 19 9.68 -13.11 7.49
CA GLY A 19 8.99 -12.33 8.51
C GLY A 19 8.13 -11.24 7.89
N SER A 20 6.96 -11.02 8.48
CA SER A 20 6.05 -9.90 8.16
C SER A 20 6.30 -8.75 9.11
N LEU A 21 6.10 -7.53 8.64
CA LEU A 21 6.01 -6.36 9.49
C LEU A 21 4.62 -6.31 10.14
N TRP A 22 4.58 -5.77 11.36
CA TRP A 22 3.36 -5.64 12.15
C TRP A 22 3.11 -4.18 12.48
N HIS A 23 1.85 -3.83 12.68
CA HIS A 23 1.46 -2.60 13.37
C HIS A 23 0.62 -2.97 14.59
N SER A 24 0.76 -2.21 15.67
CA SER A 24 0.03 -2.40 16.92
C SER A 24 -1.31 -1.67 16.89
N ASP A 25 -2.06 -1.81 18.00
CA ASP A 25 -3.25 -1.02 18.30
C ASP A 25 -2.96 0.46 18.62
N ALA A 26 -1.68 0.82 18.82
CA ALA A 26 -1.22 2.19 19.04
C ALA A 26 -0.81 2.87 17.72
N ALA A 27 -0.98 2.21 16.57
CA ALA A 27 -0.63 2.78 15.28
C ALA A 27 -1.46 4.03 14.96
N HIS A 28 -0.75 5.10 14.61
CA HIS A 28 -1.27 6.35 14.07
C HIS A 28 -0.70 6.55 12.67
N VAL A 29 -1.57 6.49 11.66
CA VAL A 29 -1.18 6.63 10.25
C VAL A 29 -1.68 7.97 9.71
N ILE A 30 -0.76 8.77 9.19
CA ILE A 30 -1.04 10.09 8.64
C ILE A 30 -0.73 10.07 7.14
N GLU A 31 -1.75 10.29 6.32
CA GLU A 31 -1.61 10.31 4.87
C GLU A 31 -1.87 11.70 4.30
N ARG A 32 -0.99 12.14 3.40
CA ARG A 32 -1.07 13.42 2.71
C ARG A 32 -1.07 13.17 1.20
N VAL A 33 -2.25 13.37 0.62
CA VAL A 33 -2.48 13.30 -0.82
C VAL A 33 -2.49 14.73 -1.38
N LYS A 34 -1.64 15.03 -2.36
CA LYS A 34 -1.54 16.36 -2.97
C LYS A 34 -1.34 16.28 -4.49
N TRP A 35 -2.17 16.99 -5.24
CA TRP A 35 -1.92 17.24 -6.66
C TRP A 35 -0.67 18.10 -6.82
N ILE A 36 0.34 17.59 -7.52
CA ILE A 36 1.59 18.31 -7.83
C ILE A 36 1.70 18.69 -9.32
N ALA A 37 0.88 18.06 -10.16
CA ALA A 37 0.68 18.41 -11.56
C ALA A 37 -0.73 17.93 -12.02
N PRO A 38 -1.24 18.35 -13.19
CA PRO A 38 -2.59 17.96 -13.65
C PRO A 38 -2.84 16.45 -13.75
N LYS A 39 -1.79 15.64 -13.82
CA LYS A 39 -1.86 14.17 -13.92
C LYS A 39 -1.01 13.44 -12.87
N ILE A 40 -0.49 14.15 -11.88
CA ILE A 40 0.42 13.57 -10.88
C ILE A 40 -0.02 13.97 -9.47
N VAL A 41 -0.23 12.96 -8.64
CA VAL A 41 -0.53 13.09 -7.22
C VAL A 41 0.70 12.63 -6.43
N SER A 42 1.21 13.46 -5.54
CA SER A 42 2.13 13.03 -4.49
C SER A 42 1.32 12.43 -3.35
N TYR A 43 1.75 11.27 -2.89
CA TYR A 43 1.22 10.61 -1.71
C TYR A 43 2.36 10.39 -0.73
N GLU A 44 2.16 10.88 0.49
CA GLU A 44 3.07 10.73 1.61
C GLU A 44 2.33 10.04 2.74
N VAL A 45 2.91 8.99 3.31
CA VAL A 45 2.35 8.23 4.43
C VAL A 45 3.37 8.19 5.56
N THR A 46 2.98 8.69 6.72
CA THR A 46 3.76 8.59 7.96
C THR A 46 3.11 7.56 8.86
N VAL A 47 3.90 6.61 9.36
CA VAL A 47 3.47 5.64 10.37
C VAL A 47 4.17 5.98 11.68
N ASP A 48 3.37 6.26 12.71
CA ASP A 48 3.81 6.40 14.10
C ASP A 48 3.22 5.26 14.93
N ASP A 49 4.07 4.34 15.36
CA ASP A 49 3.69 3.24 16.23
C ASP A 49 4.79 3.00 17.28
N PRO A 50 4.66 3.61 18.47
CA PRO A 50 5.70 3.58 19.49
C PRO A 50 5.85 2.20 20.17
N LYS A 51 4.93 1.25 19.93
CA LYS A 51 5.05 -0.11 20.47
C LYS A 51 5.94 -1.00 19.62
N ILE A 52 6.09 -0.68 18.33
CA ILE A 52 6.84 -1.49 17.37
C ILE A 52 8.08 -0.76 16.86
N TRP A 53 7.96 0.54 16.55
CA TRP A 53 9.04 1.33 15.97
C TRP A 53 9.65 2.29 16.98
N THR A 54 10.96 2.54 16.86
CA THR A 54 11.68 3.46 17.75
C THR A 54 11.42 4.94 17.45
N LYS A 55 10.89 5.23 16.26
CA LYS A 55 10.50 6.57 15.80
C LYS A 55 9.51 6.47 14.63
N PRO A 56 8.70 7.51 14.38
CA PRO A 56 7.91 7.59 13.17
C PRO A 56 8.78 7.53 11.92
N TRP A 57 8.28 6.91 10.87
CA TRP A 57 8.91 6.89 9.55
C TRP A 57 7.92 7.32 8.48
N THR A 58 8.43 7.75 7.33
CA THR A 58 7.60 8.31 6.25
C THR A 58 8.05 7.76 4.91
N GLU A 59 7.08 7.31 4.13
CA GLU A 59 7.26 6.93 2.73
C GLU A 59 6.55 7.93 1.83
N GLN A 60 7.15 8.19 0.67
CA GLN A 60 6.59 9.10 -0.33
C GLN A 60 6.69 8.48 -1.71
N PHE A 61 5.60 8.53 -2.45
CA PHE A 61 5.56 8.12 -3.85
C PHE A 61 4.67 9.04 -4.68
N GLN A 62 4.78 8.89 -6.00
CA GLN A 62 4.00 9.64 -6.98
C GLN A 62 3.08 8.69 -7.74
N MET A 63 1.80 9.02 -7.76
CA MET A 63 0.79 8.33 -8.56
C MET A 63 0.55 9.11 -9.84
N VAL A 64 0.73 8.46 -10.98
CA VAL A 64 0.53 9.04 -12.31
C VAL A 64 -0.83 8.59 -12.84
N LEU A 65 -1.64 9.54 -13.33
CA LEU A 65 -2.91 9.24 -13.96
C LEU A 65 -2.69 8.57 -15.32
N HIS A 66 -3.20 7.35 -15.48
CA HIS A 66 -3.23 6.62 -16.74
C HIS A 66 -4.69 6.43 -17.20
N PRO A 67 -5.24 7.33 -18.06
CA PRO A 67 -6.67 7.32 -18.41
C PRO A 67 -7.15 6.09 -19.20
N THR A 68 -6.22 5.33 -19.78
CA THR A 68 -6.51 4.12 -20.54
C THR A 68 -6.40 2.86 -19.70
N TRP A 69 -6.05 2.98 -18.41
CA TRP A 69 -5.96 1.84 -17.50
C TRP A 69 -7.28 1.66 -16.77
N ASP A 70 -7.71 0.41 -16.67
CA ASP A 70 -8.80 0.01 -15.81
C ASP A 70 -8.22 -0.38 -14.44
N LEU A 71 -8.80 0.15 -13.36
CA LEU A 71 -8.45 -0.27 -12.00
C LEU A 71 -9.09 -1.64 -11.76
N LEU A 72 -8.24 -2.65 -11.57
CA LEU A 72 -8.66 -4.02 -11.30
C LEU A 72 -8.56 -4.32 -9.80
N GLU A 73 -9.44 -5.18 -9.30
CA GLU A 73 -9.30 -5.75 -7.97
C GLU A 73 -8.08 -6.68 -7.93
N PHE A 74 -7.38 -6.67 -6.79
CA PHE A 74 -6.25 -7.55 -6.56
C PHE A 74 -6.61 -8.60 -5.50
N VAL A 75 -6.73 -9.85 -5.94
CA VAL A 75 -6.88 -11.05 -5.14
C VAL A 75 -5.63 -11.89 -5.35
N CYS A 76 -4.80 -12.08 -4.32
CA CYS A 76 -3.50 -12.77 -4.46
C CYS A 76 -3.61 -14.11 -5.22
N ASN A 77 -4.58 -14.95 -4.86
CA ASN A 77 -4.79 -16.26 -5.50
C ASN A 77 -5.14 -16.17 -7.00
N GLU A 78 -5.69 -15.05 -7.46
CA GLU A 78 -6.10 -14.85 -8.84
C GLU A 78 -5.10 -13.99 -9.62
N ASN A 79 -4.52 -12.97 -9.00
CA ASN A 79 -3.71 -11.94 -9.63
C ASN A 79 -2.19 -12.15 -9.50
N ASP A 80 -1.69 -13.01 -8.59
CA ASP A 80 -0.26 -13.36 -8.45
C ASP A 80 0.26 -14.27 -9.57
N ARG A 81 -0.09 -13.93 -10.80
CA ARG A 81 0.24 -14.67 -12.02
C ARG A 81 1.64 -14.40 -12.54
N CYS A 82 2.44 -13.58 -11.84
CA CYS A 82 3.85 -13.36 -12.16
C CYS A 82 4.81 -13.66 -11.00
N SER A 83 4.43 -14.59 -10.12
CA SER A 83 5.37 -15.13 -9.13
C SER A 83 6.57 -15.79 -9.83
N ALA A 84 7.79 -15.50 -9.34
CA ALA A 84 9.06 -15.97 -9.90
C ALA A 84 9.35 -15.57 -11.38
N GLY A 85 8.75 -14.48 -11.88
CA GLY A 85 9.07 -13.90 -13.19
C GLY A 85 8.43 -14.60 -14.40
N LYS A 86 7.52 -15.56 -14.17
CA LYS A 86 6.71 -16.17 -15.23
C LYS A 86 5.32 -15.55 -15.22
N CYS A 87 5.14 -14.46 -15.97
CA CYS A 87 3.87 -13.73 -16.00
C CYS A 87 2.83 -14.44 -16.89
N THR A 88 1.61 -14.60 -16.37
CA THR A 88 0.41 -14.94 -17.14
C THR A 88 -0.70 -13.94 -16.82
N GLU A 89 -1.73 -13.83 -17.67
CA GLU A 89 -2.85 -12.94 -17.39
C GLU A 89 -3.73 -13.50 -16.26
N SER A 90 -4.11 -12.64 -15.32
CA SER A 90 -5.13 -12.96 -14.31
C SER A 90 -6.51 -13.03 -14.94
N ASP A 91 -7.45 -13.68 -14.27
CA ASP A 91 -8.81 -13.80 -14.80
C ASP A 91 -9.51 -12.42 -14.81
N ALA A 92 -9.22 -11.56 -13.83
CA ALA A 92 -9.58 -10.13 -13.85
C ALA A 92 -9.05 -9.32 -15.06
N GLN A 93 -8.00 -9.79 -15.75
CA GLN A 93 -7.47 -9.14 -16.96
C GLN A 93 -8.11 -9.68 -18.25
N LYS A 94 -8.74 -10.85 -18.19
CA LYS A 94 -9.43 -11.48 -19.33
C LYS A 94 -10.84 -10.90 -19.40
N LYS A 95 -11.14 -10.20 -20.50
CA LYS A 95 -12.47 -9.65 -20.77
C LYS A 95 -13.49 -10.73 -21.14
#